data_AF-A0A8K1DC17-F1
#
_entry.id   AF-A0A8K1DC17-F1
#
_cell.length_a   1.000
_cell.length_b   1.000
_cell.length_c   1.000
_cell.angle_alpha   90.00
_cell.angle_beta   90.00
_cell.angle_gamma   90.00
#
_symmetry.space_group_name_H-M   'P 1'
#
loop_
_entity.id
_entity.type
_entity.pdbx_description
1 polymer ?
#
loop_
_entity_poly.entity_id
_entity_poly.type
_entity_poly.pdbx_seq_one_letter_code
_entity_poly.pdbx_strand_id
1 'polypeptide(L)' 'MKLVLKFGGTSIASAANVRNVANLIKSLSKDHKIIPVFSAMSGVTDDLIRITSHVKDRNTEAANSLAKKIIRDAHGYF' A
#
# COMPACT_ATOMS: atom_id res chain seq x y z
N MET A 1 18.57 7.06 -19.07
CA MET A 1 17.14 7.39 -19.37
C MET A 1 16.38 7.61 -18.05
N LYS A 2 15.27 8.35 -18.07
CA LYS A 2 14.34 8.43 -16.93
C LYS A 2 13.24 7.38 -17.11
N LEU A 3 13.02 6.54 -16.11
CA LEU A 3 11.99 5.48 -16.15
C LEU A 3 10.97 5.71 -15.04
N VAL A 4 9.69 5.59 -15.39
CA VAL A 4 8.58 5.59 -14.43
C VAL A 4 8.14 4.14 -14.24
N LEU A 5 8.22 3.64 -13.01
CA LEU A 5 7.84 2.26 -12.69
C LEU A 5 6.61 2.26 -11.79
N LYS A 6 5.51 1.68 -12.27
CA LYS A 6 4.26 1.60 -11.49
C LYS A 6 4.12 0.23 -10.84
N PHE A 7 3.87 0.20 -9.53
CA PHE A 7 3.62 -0.99 -8.74
C PHE A 7 2.18 -0.98 -8.21
N GLY A 8 1.43 -2.05 -8.46
CA GLY A 8 0.07 -2.22 -7.94
C GLY A 8 0.07 -2.65 -6.47
N GLY A 9 -1.10 -2.65 -5.84
CA GLY A 9 -1.22 -3.00 -4.41
C GLY A 9 -0.81 -4.43 -4.07
N THR A 10 -0.99 -5.39 -5.00
CA THR A 10 -0.50 -6.77 -4.85
C THR A 10 1.02 -6.85 -4.91
N SER A 11 1.67 -6.02 -5.72
CA SER A 11 3.13 -5.94 -5.85
C SER A 11 3.83 -5.44 -4.57
N ILE A 12 3.07 -4.86 -3.63
CA ILE A 12 3.56 -4.35 -2.36
C ILE A 12 2.77 -4.89 -1.16
N ALA A 13 2.04 -6.00 -1.32
CA ALA A 13 1.11 -6.51 -0.30
C ALA A 13 1.80 -7.10 0.94
N SER A 14 3.11 -7.30 0.91
CA SER A 14 3.88 -7.78 2.05
C SER A 14 5.25 -7.12 2.15
N ALA A 15 5.87 -7.17 3.33
CA ALA A 15 7.24 -6.72 3.54
C ALA A 15 8.23 -7.44 2.60
N ALA A 16 8.00 -8.73 2.31
CA ALA A 16 8.80 -9.46 1.33
C ALA A 16 8.63 -8.88 -0.09
N ASN A 17 7.41 -8.55 -0.51
CA ASN A 17 7.18 -7.94 -1.81
C ASN A 17 7.80 -6.53 -1.90
N VAL A 18 7.69 -5.73 -0.84
CA VAL A 18 8.33 -4.39 -0.78
C VAL A 18 9.85 -4.52 -0.91
N ARG A 19 10.50 -5.47 -0.22
CA ARG A 19 11.94 -5.74 -0.37
C ARG A 19 12.31 -6.15 -1.80
N ASN A 20 11.51 -6.99 -2.44
CA ASN A 20 11.74 -7.40 -3.83
C ASN A 20 11.65 -6.21 -4.80
N VAL A 21 10.64 -5.34 -4.62
CA VAL A 21 10.49 -4.12 -5.41
C VAL A 21 11.65 -3.15 -5.17
N ALA A 22 12.07 -2.97 -3.91
CA ALA A 22 13.22 -2.14 -3.57
C ALA A 22 14.52 -2.65 -4.22
N ASN A 23 14.75 -3.97 -4.20
CA ASN A 23 15.91 -4.59 -4.86
C ASN A 23 15.88 -4.39 -6.39
N LEU A 24 14.71 -4.52 -7.02
CA LEU A 24 14.53 -4.25 -8.44
C LEU A 24 14.87 -2.78 -8.78
N ILE A 25 14.31 -1.84 -8.02
CA ILE A 25 14.57 -0.40 -8.20
C ILE A 25 16.06 -0.11 -8.03
N LYS A 26 16.70 -0.65 -6.98
CA LYS A 26 18.14 -0.49 -6.72
C LYS A 26 19.02 -1.04 -7.85
N SER A 27 18.59 -2.15 -8.48
CA SER A 27 19.31 -2.73 -9.62
C SER A 27 19.24 -1.79 -10.83
N LEU A 28 18.03 -1.34 -11.18
CA LEU A 28 17.79 -0.50 -12.34
C LEU A 28 18.31 0.94 -12.16
N SER A 29 18.44 1.41 -10.91
CA SER A 29 18.93 2.76 -10.63
C SER A 29 20.42 2.95 -10.92
N LYS A 30 21.16 1.88 -11.24
CA LYS A 30 22.56 1.95 -11.69
C LYS A 30 22.68 2.65 -13.05
N ASP A 31 21.73 2.39 -13.95
CA ASP A 31 21.78 2.85 -15.34
C ASP A 31 20.70 3.89 -15.67
N HIS A 32 19.71 4.04 -14.80
CA HIS A 32 18.52 4.85 -15.04
C HIS A 32 18.14 5.71 -13.83
N LYS A 33 17.56 6.88 -14.10
CA LYS A 33 16.86 7.65 -13.06
C LYS A 33 15.46 7.08 -12.92
N ILE A 34 15.16 6.48 -11.77
CA ILE A 34 13.88 5.80 -11.51
C ILE A 34 12.91 6.73 -10.77
N ILE A 35 11.67 6.80 -11.23
CA ILE A 35 10.53 7.43 -10.55
C ILE A 35 9.53 6.31 -10.24
N PRO A 36 9.53 5.76 -9.02
CA PRO A 36 8.57 4.73 -8.65
C PRO A 36 7.21 5.35 -8.28
N VAL A 37 6.13 4.72 -8.72
CA VAL A 37 4.74 5.09 -8.42
C VAL A 37 4.05 3.89 -7.79
N PHE A 38 3.42 4.07 -6.64
CA PHE A 38 2.80 3.00 -5.88
C PHE A 38 1.30 3.25 -5.71
N SER A 39 0.50 2.21 -5.89
CA SER A 39 -0.86 2.16 -5.32
C SER A 39 -0.80 1.93 -3.81
N ALA A 40 -1.93 2.06 -3.11
CA ALA A 40 -2.04 1.54 -1.75
C ALA A 40 -1.89 0.01 -1.74
N MET A 41 -1.54 -0.57 -0.59
CA MET A 41 -1.46 -2.02 -0.42
C MET A 41 -2.81 -2.68 -0.70
N SER A 42 -2.76 -3.95 -1.14
CA SER A 42 -3.95 -4.69 -1.56
C SER A 42 -5.10 -4.59 -0.54
N GLY A 43 -6.27 -4.14 -0.99
CA GLY A 43 -7.48 -4.00 -0.17
C GLY A 43 -7.56 -2.74 0.70
N VAL A 44 -6.47 -1.99 0.89
CA VAL A 44 -6.48 -0.81 1.78
C VAL A 44 -7.38 0.30 1.26
N THR A 45 -7.37 0.58 -0.05
CA THR A 45 -8.27 1.59 -0.64
C THR A 45 -9.74 1.23 -0.42
N ASP A 46 -10.10 -0.04 -0.61
CA ASP A 46 -11.48 -0.51 -0.41
C ASP A 46 -11.88 -0.44 1.07
N ASP A 47 -10.96 -0.78 1.98
CA ASP A 47 -11.20 -0.65 3.42
C ASP A 47 -11.39 0.82 3.83
N LEU A 48 -10.63 1.75 3.24
CA LEU A 48 -10.83 3.19 3.46
C LEU A 48 -12.20 3.66 2.96
N ILE A 49 -12.63 3.21 1.78
CA ILE A 49 -13.97 3.51 1.26
C ILE A 49 -15.04 2.97 2.22
N ARG A 50 -14.90 1.73 2.70
CA ARG A 50 -15.83 1.13 3.69
C ARG A 50 -15.87 1.91 5.00
N ILE A 51 -14.74 2.40 5.50
CA ILE A 51 -14.70 3.27 6.67
C ILE A 51 -15.55 4.51 6.44
N THR A 52 -15.41 5.19 5.29
CA THR A 52 -16.22 6.38 5.00
C THR A 52 -17.72 6.07 4.94
N SER A 53 -18.10 4.92 4.36
CA SER A 53 -19.49 4.45 4.35
C SER A 53 -20.02 4.20 5.77
N HIS A 54 -19.27 3.50 6.62
CA HIS A 54 -19.67 3.27 8.01
C HIS A 54 -19.81 4.55 8.82
N VAL A 55 -18.91 5.52 8.62
CA VAL A 55 -19.01 6.85 9.26
C VAL A 55 -20.27 7.58 8.81
N LYS A 56 -20.59 7.56 7.51
CA LYS A 56 -21.82 8.15 6.96
C LYS A 56 -23.07 7.55 7.60
N ASP A 57 -23.07 6.23 7.83
CA ASP A 57 -24.17 5.49 8.44
C ASP A 57 -24.17 5.54 9.98
N ARG A 58 -23.29 6.35 10.58
CA ARG A 58 -23.08 6.46 12.05
C ARG A 58 -22.71 5.14 12.74
N ASN A 59 -22.19 4.16 11.99
CA ASN A 59 -21.67 2.91 12.52
C ASN A 59 -20.19 3.09 12.89
N THR A 60 -19.95 3.80 13.99
CA THR A 60 -18.60 4.15 14.44
C THR A 60 -17.78 2.94 14.86
N GLU A 61 -18.43 1.89 15.38
CA GLU A 61 -17.79 0.66 15.82
C GLU A 61 -17.16 -0.09 14.64
N ALA A 62 -17.90 -0.26 13.53
CA ALA A 62 -17.41 -0.92 12.33
C ALA A 62 -16.27 -0.12 11.68
N ALA A 63 -16.42 1.21 11.58
CA ALA A 63 -15.38 2.10 11.08
C ALA A 63 -14.08 1.96 11.89
N ASN A 64 -14.19 2.01 13.23
CA ASN A 64 -13.04 1.88 14.12
C ASN A 64 -12.39 0.49 14.05
N SER A 65 -13.18 -0.57 13.87
CA SER A 65 -12.65 -1.94 13.70
C SER A 65 -11.80 -2.06 12.43
N LEU A 66 -12.28 -1.54 11.29
CA LEU A 66 -11.51 -1.52 10.05
C LEU A 66 -10.26 -0.64 10.16
N ALA A 67 -10.35 0.53 10.79
CA ALA A 67 -9.18 1.39 11.01
C ALA A 67 -8.10 0.67 11.84
N LYS A 68 -8.50 -0.04 12.91
CA LYS A 68 -7.58 -0.86 13.72
C LYS A 68 -6.96 -2.00 12.92
N LYS A 69 -7.73 -2.65 12.02
CA LYS A 69 -7.19 -3.65 11.09
C LYS A 69 -6.09 -3.04 10.22
N ILE A 70 -6.35 -1.90 9.57
CA ILE A 70 -5.37 -1.22 8.70
C ILE A 70 -4.09 -0.90 9.48
N ILE A 71 -4.21 -0.36 10.70
CA ILE A 71 -3.06 -0.02 11.55
C ILE A 71 -2.26 -1.27 11.94
N ARG A 72 -2.93 -2.35 12.34
CA ARG A 72 -2.27 -3.62 12.69
C ARG A 72 -1.53 -4.20 11.49
N ASP A 73 -2.20 -4.23 10.33
CA ASP A 73 -1.61 -4.75 9.10
C ASP A 73 -0.36 -3.90 8.75
N ALA A 74 -0.43 -2.57 8.87
CA ALA A 74 0.71 -1.66 8.67
C ALA A 74 1.88 -1.93 9.63
N HIS A 75 1.63 -2.16 10.91
CA HIS A 75 2.66 -2.49 11.90
C HIS A 75 3.29 -3.87 11.66
N GLY A 76 2.59 -4.81 11.02
CA GLY A 76 3.16 -6.10 10.63
C GLY A 76 4.24 -6.03 9.55
N TYR A 77 4.52 -4.85 8.99
CA TYR A 77 5.51 -4.65 7.92
C TYR A 77 6.81 -3.98 8.37
N PHE A 78 6.89 -3.45 9.59
CA PHE A 78 8.10 -2.85 10.18
C PHE A 78 8.67 -3.76 11.27
#